data_AF-A0A834DYP3-F1
#
_entry.id   AF-A0A834DYP3-F1
#
_cell.length_a   1.000
_cell.length_b   1.000
_cell.length_c   1.000
_cell.angle_alpha   90.00
_cell.angle_beta   90.00
_cell.angle_gamma   90.00
#
_symmetry.space_group_name_H-M   'P 1'
#
loop_
_entity.id
_entity.type
_entity.pdbx_description
1 polymer ?
#
loop_
_entity_poly.entity_id
_entity_poly.type
_entity_poly.pdbx_seq_one_letter_code
_entity_poly.pdbx_strand_id
1 'polypeptide(L)'
;MAQWNQLQQLDTRYLEQLHQLYSDSFPMELRQFLAPWIESQDWAYAASKESHATLVFHNLLGEIDQQYSRFLQESNVLYQHNLRRIKQFLQSRYLEKPMEIARIVARCLWEESRLLQTAATAAQVRRGRSPAALLESKDVLALVRSSGHTQSSWVEVGVKWVFWIFKF
;
A
#
# COMPACT_ATOMS: atom_id res chain seq x y z
N MET A 1 7.90 -6.59 0.70
CA MET A 1 7.48 -5.79 -0.47
C MET A 1 6.61 -4.68 0.04
N ALA A 2 6.83 -3.43 -0.38
CA ALA A 2 6.04 -2.31 0.09
C ALA A 2 4.59 -2.41 -0.42
N GLN A 3 3.63 -2.01 0.40
CA GLN A 3 2.21 -1.87 0.06
C GLN A 3 2.02 -1.00 -1.19
N TRP A 4 2.87 0.02 -1.34
CA TRP A 4 2.90 0.87 -2.52
C TRP A 4 3.00 0.11 -3.85
N ASN A 5 3.84 -0.92 -3.89
CA ASN A 5 4.05 -1.71 -5.12
C ASN A 5 2.80 -2.52 -5.49
N GLN A 6 2.00 -2.92 -4.50
CA GLN A 6 0.75 -3.63 -4.74
C GLN A 6 -0.34 -2.69 -5.28
N LEU A 7 -0.36 -1.44 -4.81
CA LEU A 7 -1.31 -0.43 -5.28
C LEU A 7 -1.09 -0.09 -6.76
N GLN A 8 0.17 -0.02 -7.20
CA GLN A 8 0.51 0.25 -8.60
C GLN A 8 0.05 -0.86 -9.56
N GLN A 9 -0.25 -2.06 -9.06
CA GLN A 9 -0.73 -3.19 -9.86
C GLN A 9 -2.27 -3.27 -9.94
N LEU A 10 -2.99 -2.33 -9.32
CA LEU A 10 -4.45 -2.30 -9.33
C LEU A 10 -5.02 -1.80 -10.67
N ASP A 11 -6.30 -2.13 -10.91
CA ASP A 11 -7.06 -1.61 -12.05
C ASP A 11 -7.05 -0.06 -12.05
N THR A 12 -7.13 0.54 -13.25
CA THR A 12 -7.11 2.00 -13.47
C THR A 12 -8.09 2.79 -12.60
N ARG A 13 -9.30 2.25 -12.37
CA ARG A 13 -10.33 2.85 -11.49
C ARG A 13 -9.86 3.07 -10.05
N TYR A 14 -9.01 2.20 -9.51
CA TYR A 14 -8.50 2.33 -8.15
C TYR A 14 -7.31 3.29 -8.09
N LEU A 15 -6.54 3.37 -9.19
CA LEU A 15 -5.47 4.36 -9.32
C LEU A 15 -6.02 5.79 -9.38
N GLU A 16 -7.15 6.02 -10.05
CA GLU A 16 -7.82 7.34 -10.02
C GLU A 16 -8.24 7.75 -8.60
N GLN A 17 -8.78 6.82 -7.82
CA GLN A 17 -9.12 7.05 -6.41
C GLN A 17 -7.87 7.36 -5.57
N LEU A 18 -6.76 6.68 -5.85
CA LEU A 18 -5.47 6.94 -5.21
C LEU A 18 -4.95 8.34 -5.57
N HIS A 19 -5.03 8.75 -6.84
CA HIS A 19 -4.62 10.10 -7.26
C HIS A 19 -5.42 11.19 -6.56
N GLN A 20 -6.73 11.02 -6.41
CA GLN A 20 -7.59 11.95 -5.67
C GLN A 20 -7.25 12.02 -4.17
N LEU A 21 -6.88 10.90 -3.56
CA LEU A 21 -6.47 10.88 -2.15
C LEU A 21 -5.22 11.73 -1.91
N TYR A 22 -4.25 11.66 -2.82
CA TYR A 22 -2.97 12.35 -2.69
C TYR A 22 -2.99 13.80 -3.19
N SER A 23 -3.91 14.21 -4.06
CA SER A 23 -3.94 15.57 -4.63
C SER A 23 -4.10 16.68 -3.58
N ASP A 24 -4.83 16.43 -2.49
CA ASP A 24 -5.17 17.47 -1.49
C ASP A 24 -4.38 17.37 -0.17
N SER A 25 -3.78 16.22 0.13
CA SER A 25 -3.34 15.92 1.51
C SER A 25 -1.83 15.73 1.66
N PHE A 26 -1.21 14.92 0.81
CA PHE A 26 0.18 14.46 0.97
C PHE A 26 0.85 14.27 -0.39
N PRO A 27 2.12 14.68 -0.59
CA PRO A 27 2.78 14.52 -1.88
C PRO A 27 3.02 13.04 -2.22
N MET A 28 2.53 12.61 -3.39
CA MET A 28 2.64 11.24 -3.86
C MET A 28 4.11 10.80 -4.05
N GLU A 29 4.97 11.73 -4.44
CA GLU A 29 6.40 11.48 -4.61
C GLU A 29 7.06 11.06 -3.31
N LEU A 30 6.66 11.68 -2.19
CA LEU A 30 7.17 11.32 -0.88
C LEU A 30 6.70 9.92 -0.45
N ARG A 31 5.43 9.59 -0.75
CA ARG A 31 4.88 8.26 -0.52
C ARG A 31 5.65 7.19 -1.29
N GLN A 32 6.04 7.47 -2.52
CA GLN A 32 6.80 6.56 -3.38
C GLN A 32 8.25 6.41 -2.92
N PHE A 33 8.98 7.51 -2.72
CA PHE A 33 10.41 7.48 -2.38
C PHE A 33 10.68 6.87 -1.00
N LEU A 34 9.79 7.14 -0.04
CA LEU A 34 9.92 6.66 1.34
C LEU A 34 8.94 5.55 1.65
N ALA A 35 8.40 4.84 0.65
CA ALA A 35 7.39 3.81 0.87
C ALA A 35 7.76 2.79 1.96
N PRO A 36 8.97 2.18 1.94
CA PRO A 36 9.34 1.19 2.95
C PRO A 36 9.48 1.80 4.35
N TRP A 37 9.98 3.03 4.43
CA TRP A 37 10.16 3.71 5.71
C TRP A 37 8.82 4.14 6.30
N ILE A 38 7.96 4.79 5.50
CA ILE A 38 6.61 5.21 5.91
C ILE A 38 5.83 4.01 6.43
N GLU A 39 5.84 2.88 5.72
CA GLU A 39 5.08 1.68 6.12
C GLU A 39 5.62 1.01 7.40
N SER A 40 6.86 1.30 7.81
CA SER A 40 7.46 0.75 9.04
C SER A 40 7.11 1.55 10.31
N GLN A 41 6.59 2.76 10.18
CA GLN A 41 6.26 3.62 11.32
C GLN A 41 4.82 3.39 11.79
N ASP A 42 4.60 3.49 13.11
CA ASP A 42 3.25 3.48 13.68
C ASP A 42 2.64 4.88 13.70
N TRP A 43 2.03 5.25 12.57
CA TRP A 43 1.39 6.55 12.41
C TRP A 43 0.15 6.74 13.28
N ALA A 44 -0.54 5.66 13.66
CA ALA A 44 -1.69 5.75 14.56
C ALA A 44 -1.23 6.13 15.98
N TYR A 45 -0.13 5.53 16.44
CA TYR A 45 0.50 5.93 17.69
C TYR A 45 1.03 7.37 17.62
N ALA A 46 1.72 7.74 16.53
CA ALA A 46 2.19 9.10 16.31
C ALA A 46 1.05 10.13 16.30
N ALA A 47 -0.10 9.81 15.72
CA ALA A 47 -1.29 10.67 15.72
C ALA A 47 -1.91 10.86 17.12
N SER A 48 -1.62 9.98 18.08
CA SER A 48 -2.12 10.04 19.45
C SER A 48 -1.17 10.71 20.44
N LYS A 49 0.15 10.66 20.18
CA LYS A 49 1.18 11.13 21.11
C LYS A 49 2.08 12.17 20.45
N GLU A 50 1.97 13.41 20.91
CA GLU A 50 2.68 14.56 20.34
C GLU A 50 4.20 14.38 20.29
N SER A 51 4.82 13.92 21.39
CA SER A 51 6.27 13.69 21.42
C SER A 51 6.75 12.65 20.41
N HIS A 52 5.91 11.64 20.13
CA HIS A 52 6.19 10.65 19.09
C HIS A 52 5.95 11.23 17.69
N ALA A 53 4.90 12.03 17.51
CA ALA A 53 4.64 12.74 16.26
C ALA A 53 5.82 13.63 15.86
N THR A 54 6.36 14.41 16.80
CA THR A 54 7.52 15.27 16.58
C THR A 54 8.75 14.46 16.20
N LEU A 55 9.01 13.35 16.91
CA LEU A 55 10.12 12.45 16.59
C LEU A 55 10.00 11.87 15.18
N VAL A 56 8.84 11.28 14.84
CA VAL A 56 8.60 10.68 13.52
C VAL A 56 8.67 11.75 12.43
N PHE A 57 8.19 12.97 12.68
CA PHE A 57 8.31 14.08 11.74
C PHE A 57 9.77 14.48 11.49
N HIS A 58 10.59 14.62 12.52
CA HIS A 58 12.02 14.88 12.33
C HIS A 58 12.73 13.74 11.62
N ASN A 59 12.38 12.49 11.92
CA ASN A 59 12.92 11.33 11.23
C ASN A 59 12.51 11.34 9.74
N LEU A 60 11.27 11.70 9.42
CA LEU A 60 10.80 11.86 8.03
C LEU A 60 11.66 12.90 7.29
N LEU A 61 11.96 14.04 7.91
CA LEU A 61 12.85 15.04 7.31
C LEU A 61 14.27 14.50 7.09
N GLY A 62 14.79 13.70 8.03
CA GLY A 62 16.09 13.04 7.91
C GLY A 62 16.14 12.02 6.78
N GLU A 63 15.08 11.24 6.60
CA GLU A 63 14.94 10.30 5.48
C GLU A 63 14.90 11.02 4.12
N ILE A 64 14.21 12.17 4.04
CA ILE A 64 14.24 13.01 2.84
C ILE A 64 15.67 13.46 2.52
N ASP A 65 16.46 13.88 3.52
CA ASP A 65 17.85 14.27 3.32
C ASP A 65 18.74 13.10 2.87
N GLN A 66 18.46 11.90 3.39
CA GLN A 66 19.16 10.69 2.97
C GLN A 66 18.84 10.35 1.50
N GLN A 67 17.56 10.40 1.09
CA GLN A 67 17.19 10.17 -0.32
C GLN A 67 17.73 11.27 -1.23
N TYR A 68 17.72 12.53 -0.78
CA TYR A 68 18.32 13.64 -1.52
C TYR A 68 19.81 13.38 -1.79
N SER A 69 20.55 12.89 -0.79
CA SER A 69 21.97 12.57 -0.93
C SER A 69 22.22 11.46 -1.95
N ARG A 70 21.33 10.46 -2.03
CA ARG A 70 21.39 9.40 -3.06
C ARG A 70 21.14 9.96 -4.46
N PHE A 71 20.08 10.76 -4.63
CA PHE A 71 19.77 11.39 -5.93
C PHE A 71 20.81 12.45 -6.35
N LEU A 72 21.56 13.00 -5.40
CA LEU A 72 22.72 13.85 -5.70
C LEU A 72 23.82 13.06 -6.43
N GLN A 73 24.09 11.83 -5.99
CA GLN A 73 25.06 10.95 -6.63
C GLN A 73 24.59 10.46 -8.01
N GLU A 74 23.29 10.26 -8.18
CA GLU A 74 22.68 9.81 -9.45
C GLU A 74 22.47 10.95 -10.47
N SER A 75 22.83 12.20 -10.13
CA SER A 75 22.67 13.40 -10.98
C SER A 75 21.23 13.71 -11.42
N ASN A 76 20.22 13.21 -10.69
CA ASN A 76 18.82 13.45 -11.02
C ASN A 76 18.31 14.80 -10.44
N VAL A 77 18.50 15.87 -11.20
CA VAL A 77 18.14 17.25 -10.80
C VAL A 77 16.63 17.39 -10.52
N LEU A 78 15.77 16.65 -11.22
CA LEU A 78 14.32 16.71 -11.04
C LEU A 78 13.92 16.20 -9.65
N TYR A 79 14.42 15.03 -9.25
CA TYR A 79 14.11 14.45 -7.93
C TYR A 79 14.74 15.26 -6.79
N GLN A 80 15.93 15.83 -6.99
CA GLN A 80 16.53 16.76 -6.03
C GLN A 80 15.63 18.00 -5.80
N HIS A 81 15.15 18.62 -6.88
CA HIS A 81 14.27 19.77 -6.79
C HIS A 81 12.94 19.41 -6.09
N ASN A 82 12.34 18.27 -6.46
CA ASN A 82 11.09 17.80 -5.85
C ASN A 82 11.24 17.53 -4.36
N LEU A 83 12.28 16.79 -3.94
CA LEU A 83 12.53 16.53 -2.52
C LEU A 83 12.78 17.81 -1.72
N ARG A 84 13.56 18.76 -2.27
CA ARG A 84 13.79 20.05 -1.63
C ARG A 84 12.48 20.82 -1.43
N ARG A 85 11.64 20.88 -2.47
CA ARG A 85 10.32 21.54 -2.42
C ARG A 85 9.40 20.87 -1.41
N ILE A 86 9.33 19.54 -1.40
CA ILE A 86 8.51 18.77 -0.46
C ILE A 86 8.98 18.99 0.98
N LYS A 87 10.29 18.96 1.24
CA LYS A 87 10.85 19.22 2.58
C LYS A 87 10.41 20.60 3.10
N GLN A 88 10.55 21.64 2.27
CA GLN A 88 10.13 23.00 2.62
C GLN A 88 8.62 23.08 2.88
N PHE A 89 7.80 22.44 2.04
CA PHE A 89 6.36 22.37 2.24
C PHE A 89 6.00 21.73 3.57
N LEU A 90 6.60 20.57 3.89
CA LEU A 90 6.35 19.87 5.16
C LEU A 90 6.74 20.71 6.37
N GLN A 91 7.90 21.34 6.33
CA GLN A 91 8.36 22.22 7.41
C GLN A 91 7.43 23.42 7.57
N SER A 92 7.03 24.09 6.48
CA SER A 92 6.14 25.25 6.57
C SER A 92 4.74 24.91 7.12
N ARG A 93 4.22 23.71 6.82
CA ARG A 93 2.83 23.36 7.13
C ARG A 93 2.67 22.57 8.42
N TYR A 94 3.67 21.76 8.80
CA TYR A 94 3.53 20.77 9.88
C TYR A 94 4.56 20.90 11.00
N LEU A 95 5.53 21.82 10.92
CA LEU A 95 6.54 21.99 11.97
C LEU A 95 5.92 22.37 13.32
N GLU A 96 4.89 23.24 13.33
CA GLU A 96 4.17 23.61 14.55
C GLU A 96 3.11 22.58 14.98
N LYS A 97 2.73 21.66 14.09
CA LYS A 97 1.65 20.68 14.30
C LYS A 97 2.00 19.31 13.73
N PRO A 98 3.01 18.60 14.28
CA PRO A 98 3.47 17.32 13.75
C PRO A 98 2.44 16.19 13.88
N MET A 99 1.43 16.34 14.75
CA MET A 99 0.33 15.38 14.85
C MET A 99 -0.59 15.40 13.62
N GLU A 100 -0.73 16.54 12.94
CA GLU A 100 -1.59 16.66 11.76
C GLU A 100 -1.05 15.82 10.61
N ILE A 101 0.27 15.88 10.35
CA ILE A 101 0.90 15.06 9.32
C ILE A 101 0.81 13.57 9.68
N ALA A 102 0.96 13.20 10.96
CA ALA A 102 0.81 11.81 11.38
C ALA A 102 -0.62 11.29 11.12
N ARG A 103 -1.65 12.09 11.38
CA ARG A 103 -3.05 11.76 11.06
C ARG A 103 -3.28 11.60 9.56
N ILE A 104 -2.74 12.52 8.76
CA ILE A 104 -2.86 12.46 7.30
C ILE A 104 -2.22 11.18 6.76
N VAL A 105 -0.99 10.87 7.16
CA VAL A 105 -0.30 9.65 6.70
C VAL A 105 -1.01 8.39 7.18
N ALA A 106 -1.44 8.35 8.45
CA ALA A 106 -2.23 7.22 8.97
C ALA A 106 -3.51 7.00 8.15
N ARG A 107 -4.22 8.09 7.82
CA ARG A 107 -5.42 8.04 6.98
C ARG A 107 -5.10 7.53 5.58
N CYS A 108 -4.05 8.04 4.94
CA CYS A 108 -3.64 7.60 3.61
C CYS A 108 -3.36 6.09 3.58
N LEU A 109 -2.56 5.58 4.52
CA LEU A 109 -2.24 4.14 4.61
C LEU A 109 -3.47 3.27 4.89
N TRP A 110 -4.39 3.77 5.71
CA TRP A 110 -5.66 3.09 5.97
C TRP A 110 -6.53 3.02 4.70
N GLU A 111 -6.65 4.13 3.97
CA GLU A 111 -7.42 4.18 2.72
C GLU A 111 -6.79 3.30 1.63
N GLU A 112 -5.46 3.28 1.51
CA GLU A 112 -4.73 2.36 0.65
C GLU A 112 -5.04 0.88 0.97
N SER A 113 -5.04 0.53 2.26
CA SER A 113 -5.35 -0.83 2.71
C SER A 113 -6.79 -1.21 2.37
N ARG A 114 -7.73 -0.28 2.56
CA ARG A 114 -9.15 -0.46 2.20
C ARG A 114 -9.32 -0.64 0.68
N LEU A 115 -8.58 0.11 -0.13
CA LEU A 115 -8.60 -0.02 -1.60
C LEU A 115 -8.11 -1.40 -2.04
N LEU A 116 -6.98 -1.87 -1.48
CA LEU A 116 -6.46 -3.21 -1.76
C LEU A 116 -7.45 -4.31 -1.37
N GLN A 117 -8.09 -4.21 -0.20
CA GLN A 117 -9.12 -5.15 0.22
C GLN A 117 -10.32 -5.16 -0.73
N THR A 118 -10.80 -3.97 -1.13
CA THR A 118 -11.91 -3.82 -2.06
C THR A 118 -11.59 -4.46 -3.42
N ALA A 119 -10.39 -4.22 -3.94
CA ALA A 119 -9.92 -4.82 -5.17
C ALA A 119 -9.80 -6.36 -5.07
N ALA A 120 -9.30 -6.87 -3.94
CA ALA A 120 -9.18 -8.30 -3.69
C ALA A 120 -10.57 -8.98 -3.64
N THR A 121 -11.54 -8.39 -2.94
CA THR A 121 -12.91 -8.89 -2.90
C THR A 121 -13.57 -8.85 -4.28
N ALA A 122 -13.41 -7.76 -5.03
CA ALA A 122 -13.92 -7.66 -6.40
C ALA A 122 -13.32 -8.73 -7.32
N ALA A 123 -12.02 -9.04 -7.17
CA ALA A 123 -11.37 -10.11 -7.91
C ALA A 123 -11.87 -11.50 -7.52
N GLN A 124 -12.20 -11.75 -6.25
CA GLN A 124 -12.80 -13.02 -5.81
C GLN A 124 -14.22 -13.22 -6.33
N VAL A 125 -15.05 -12.17 -6.32
CA VAL A 125 -16.41 -12.20 -6.89
C VAL A 125 -16.37 -12.50 -8.39
N ARG A 126 -15.44 -11.86 -9.13
CA ARG A 126 -15.25 -12.14 -10.57
C ARG A 126 -14.77 -13.56 -10.86
N ARG A 127 -14.07 -14.21 -9.93
CA ARG A 127 -13.64 -15.61 -10.03
C ARG A 127 -14.71 -16.62 -9.57
N GLY A 128 -15.95 -16.18 -9.34
CA GLY A 128 -17.07 -17.07 -8.99
C GLY A 128 -17.01 -17.66 -7.57
N ARG A 129 -16.10 -17.19 -6.71
CA ARG A 129 -16.00 -17.64 -5.32
C ARG A 129 -16.76 -16.66 -4.43
N SER A 130 -18.08 -16.82 -4.37
CA SER A 130 -18.89 -16.08 -3.39
C SER A 130 -18.54 -16.55 -1.97
N PRO A 131 -18.64 -15.68 -0.94
CA PRO A 131 -18.55 -16.11 0.46
C PRO A 131 -19.62 -17.17 0.82
N ALA A 132 -20.71 -17.26 0.06
CA ALA A 132 -21.76 -18.26 0.24
C ALA A 132 -21.33 -19.67 -0.23
N ALA A 133 -20.39 -19.78 -1.17
CA ALA A 133 -19.86 -21.08 -1.62
C ALA A 133 -19.04 -21.82 -0.54
N LEU A 134 -18.57 -21.11 0.50
CA LEU A 134 -17.87 -21.71 1.63
C LEU A 134 -18.83 -22.44 2.59
N LEU A 135 -20.10 -21.99 2.66
CA LEU A 135 -21.16 -22.66 3.42
C LEU A 135 -21.63 -23.92 2.68
N GLU A 136 -21.84 -23.84 1.36
CA GLU A 136 -22.18 -25.04 0.57
C GLU A 136 -21.06 -26.08 0.55
N SER A 137 -19.78 -25.67 0.65
CA SER A 137 -18.67 -26.63 0.70
C SER A 137 -18.72 -27.54 1.94
N LYS A 138 -19.30 -27.09 3.07
CA LYS A 138 -19.47 -27.97 4.24
C LYS A 138 -20.56 -29.02 4.02
N ASP A 139 -21.62 -28.67 3.31
CA ASP A 139 -22.71 -29.59 2.97
C ASP A 139 -22.32 -30.57 1.86
N VAL A 140 -21.56 -30.13 0.86
CA VAL A 140 -21.02 -31.00 -0.20
C VAL A 140 -19.94 -31.95 0.35
N LEU A 141 -19.09 -31.50 1.28
CA LEU A 141 -18.11 -32.38 1.96
C LEU A 141 -18.78 -33.39 2.90
N ALA A 142 -19.94 -33.07 3.47
CA ALA A 142 -20.75 -34.01 4.25
C ALA A 142 -21.40 -35.07 3.34
N LEU A 143 -21.85 -34.70 2.14
CA LEU A 143 -22.38 -35.65 1.15
C LEU A 143 -21.31 -36.57 0.56
N VAL A 144 -20.12 -36.04 0.23
CA VAL A 144 -19.01 -36.83 -0.35
C VAL A 144 -18.43 -37.82 0.66
N ARG A 145 -18.51 -37.54 1.97
CA ARG A 145 -18.10 -38.50 3.01
C ARG A 145 -19.07 -39.67 3.17
N SER A 146 -20.31 -39.55 2.66
CA SER A 146 -21.33 -40.61 2.67
C SER A 146 -21.26 -41.55 1.46
N SER A 147 -20.48 -41.23 0.42
CA SER A 147 -20.36 -42.05 -0.77
C SER A 147 -18.90 -42.40 -1.01
N GLY A 148 -18.47 -43.52 -0.44
CA GLY A 148 -17.19 -44.11 -0.78
C GLY A 148 -17.19 -44.52 -2.25
N HIS A 149 -16.30 -43.93 -3.06
CA HIS A 149 -15.51 -44.65 -4.06
C HIS A 149 -14.50 -43.72 -4.77
N THR A 150 -13.23 -44.18 -4.76
CA THR A 150 -12.15 -44.02 -5.74
C THR A 150 -11.73 -42.62 -6.21
N GLN A 151 -10.63 -42.20 -5.61
CA GLN A 151 -9.57 -41.33 -6.11
C GLN A 151 -9.12 -41.67 -7.55
N SER A 152 -9.07 -40.68 -8.46
CA SER A 152 -8.08 -40.54 -9.56
C SER A 152 -8.32 -39.27 -10.41
N SER A 153 -7.22 -38.55 -10.72
CA SER A 153 -7.10 -37.39 -11.63
C SER A 153 -7.76 -36.09 -11.11
N TRP A 154 -7.06 -34.99 -10.86
CA TRP A 154 -6.30 -34.21 -11.83
C TRP A 154 -5.01 -33.63 -11.24
N VAL A 155 -3.89 -33.99 -11.86
CA VAL A 155 -2.64 -33.23 -11.83
C VAL A 155 -2.71 -32.27 -13.03
N GLU A 156 -2.11 -31.09 -12.89
CA GLU A 156 -1.96 -30.05 -13.93
C GLU A 156 -3.21 -29.24 -14.26
N VAL A 157 -3.32 -28.01 -13.74
CA VAL A 157 -3.13 -26.75 -14.48
C VAL A 157 -3.02 -25.62 -13.45
N GLY A 158 -1.97 -24.77 -13.50
CA GLY A 158 -2.10 -23.46 -12.84
C GLY A 158 -0.86 -22.77 -12.26
N VAL A 159 0.36 -23.23 -12.50
CA VAL A 159 1.58 -22.54 -12.01
C VAL A 159 2.39 -22.00 -13.19
N LYS A 160 1.84 -21.02 -13.93
CA LYS A 160 2.58 -20.27 -14.97
C LYS A 160 2.34 -18.75 -14.99
N TRP A 161 1.63 -18.18 -14.02
CA TRP A 161 1.33 -16.73 -14.00
C TRP A 161 2.26 -15.88 -13.10
N VAL A 162 3.20 -16.49 -12.37
CA VAL A 162 4.04 -15.76 -11.39
C VAL A 162 5.31 -15.14 -12.00
N PHE A 163 5.62 -15.40 -13.28
CA PHE A 163 6.89 -14.96 -13.90
C PHE A 163 6.78 -13.90 -15.01
N TRP A 164 5.60 -13.30 -15.25
CA TRP A 164 5.41 -12.37 -16.39
C TRP A 164 5.22 -10.89 -16.04
N ILE A 165 5.50 -10.45 -14.82
CA ILE A 165 5.41 -9.02 -14.43
C ILE A 165 6.73 -8.56 -13.79
N PHE A 166 7.82 -8.69 -14.54
CA PHE A 166 9.10 -8.04 -14.24
C PHE A 166 9.88 -7.75 -15.53
N LYS A 167 9.24 -7.07 -16.49
CA LYS A 167 9.92 -6.36 -17.59
C LYS A 167 8.96 -5.45 -18.35
N PHE A 168 8.72 -4.25 -17.84
CA PHE A 168 8.70 -3.00 -18.61
C PHE A 168 8.63 -1.81 -17.66
#